data_AF-A0A921AF78-F1
#
_entry.id   AF-A0A921AF78-F1
#
_cell.length_a   1.000
_cell.length_b   1.000
_cell.length_c   1.000
_cell.angle_alpha   90.00
_cell.angle_beta   90.00
_cell.angle_gamma   90.00
#
_symmetry.space_group_name_H-M   'P 1'
#
loop_
_entity.id
_entity.type
_entity.pdbx_description
1 polymer ?
#
loop_
_entity_poly.entity_id
_entity_poly.type
_entity_poly.pdbx_seq_one_letter_code
_entity_poly.pdbx_strand_id
1 'polypeptide(L)' 'MIKKIKKIKNLGIFQNYTCDSSFPTIKYNLFYGWNGSGKTTLSKLFDSFNIGGNNEYSELEYEFEYAEESARNTV' A
#
# COMPACT_ATOMS: atom_id res chain seq x y z
N MET A 1 -6.11 5.99 -8.99
CA MET A 1 -5.68 4.59 -8.71
C MET A 1 -4.36 4.61 -7.94
N ILE A 2 -4.15 3.74 -6.94
CA ILE A 2 -2.86 3.63 -6.24
C ILE A 2 -1.81 3.12 -7.23
N LYS A 3 -0.73 3.89 -7.40
CA LYS A 3 0.37 3.58 -8.31
C LYS A 3 1.53 2.90 -7.57
N LYS A 4 1.83 3.36 -6.36
CA LYS A 4 2.98 2.87 -5.58
C LYS A 4 2.76 3.06 -4.08
N ILE A 5 3.22 2.11 -3.28
CA ILE A 5 3.36 2.29 -1.83
C ILE A 5 4.76 2.83 -1.58
N LYS A 6 4.90 4.09 -1.16
CA LYS A 6 6.20 4.72 -0.93
C LYS A 6 6.78 4.36 0.42
N LYS A 7 5.93 4.34 1.45
CA LYS A 7 6.34 4.13 2.83
C LYS A 7 5.27 3.38 3.61
N ILE A 8 5.70 2.48 4.51
CA ILE A 8 4.87 1.89 5.56
C ILE A 8 5.70 1.90 6.85
N LYS A 9 5.11 2.33 7.97
CA LYS A 9 5.67 2.14 9.31
C LYS A 9 4.62 1.58 10.27
N ASN A 10 5.08 0.79 11.22
CA ASN A 10 4.29 0.23 12.33
C ASN A 10 3.08 -0.63 11.88
N LEU A 11 3.20 -1.35 10.77
CA LEU A 11 2.19 -2.28 10.27
C LEU A 11 2.62 -3.73 10.52
N GLY A 12 2.39 -4.26 11.73
CA GLY A 12 2.75 -5.63 12.07
C GLY A 12 4.24 -5.93 11.80
N ILE A 13 4.55 -6.80 10.84
CA ILE A 13 5.94 -7.10 10.47
C ILE A 13 6.62 -6.01 9.61
N PHE A 14 5.83 -5.12 9.01
CA PHE A 14 6.34 -4.00 8.19
C PHE A 14 6.63 -2.79 9.09
N GLN A 15 7.76 -2.86 9.78
CA GLN A 15 8.16 -1.86 10.78
C GLN A 15 8.61 -0.54 10.15
N ASN A 16 9.41 -0.60 9.08
CA ASN A 16 9.92 0.58 8.38
C ASN A 16 10.28 0.27 6.93
N TYR A 17 9.24 0.12 6.10
CA TYR A 17 9.40 -0.10 4.66
C TYR A 17 9.48 1.23 3.92
N THR A 18 10.45 1.34 3.01
CA THR A 18 10.57 2.43 2.04
C THR A 18 10.78 1.82 0.66
N CYS A 19 10.05 2.31 -0.33
CA CYS A 19 10.12 1.77 -1.67
C CYS A 19 11.27 2.37 -2.47
N ASP A 20 12.10 1.52 -3.04
CA ASP A 20 13.20 1.93 -3.90
C ASP A 20 12.71 2.57 -5.19
N SER A 21 13.52 3.47 -5.75
CA SER A 21 13.22 4.22 -6.97
C SER A 21 13.04 3.32 -8.20
N SER A 22 13.64 2.13 -8.22
CA SER A 22 13.60 1.17 -9.33
C SER A 22 12.31 0.34 -9.41
N PHE A 23 11.40 0.46 -8.43
CA PHE A 23 10.23 -0.41 -8.40
C PHE A 23 9.26 -0.10 -9.56
N PRO A 24 8.99 -1.07 -10.46
CA PRO A 24 8.15 -0.86 -11.62
C PRO A 24 6.68 -0.76 -11.24
N THR A 25 5.93 0.11 -11.92
CA THR A 25 4.48 0.13 -11.82
C THR A 25 3.89 -1.01 -12.65
N ILE A 26 3.24 -1.97 -11.99
CA ILE A 26 2.57 -3.09 -12.64
C ILE A 26 1.06 -3.01 -12.46
N LYS A 27 0.30 -3.43 -13.49
CA LYS A 27 -1.16 -3.39 -13.48
C LYS A 27 -1.78 -4.40 -12.50
N TYR A 28 -1.14 -5.55 -12.34
CA TYR A 28 -1.59 -6.64 -11.47
C TYR A 28 -0.49 -6.97 -10.46
N ASN A 29 -0.87 -7.06 -9.18
CA ASN A 29 0.05 -7.38 -8.09
C ASN A 29 -0.19 -8.81 -7.60
N LEU A 30 0.85 -9.64 -7.54
CA LEU A 30 0.80 -10.97 -6.94
C LEU A 30 1.62 -10.98 -5.65
N PHE A 31 0.95 -11.07 -4.51
CA PHE A 31 1.60 -11.19 -3.20
C PHE A 31 1.57 -12.65 -2.73
N TYR A 32 2.73 -13.28 -2.61
CA TYR A 32 2.88 -14.69 -2.20
C TYR A 32 4.06 -14.88 -1.24
N GLY A 33 4.13 -16.04 -0.57
CA GLY A 33 5.16 -16.33 0.41
C GLY A 33 4.68 -17.21 1.56
N TRP A 34 5.58 -17.52 2.49
CA TRP A 34 5.35 -18.39 3.64
C TRP A 34 4.33 -17.83 4.64
N ASN A 35 3.71 -18.69 5.44
CA ASN A 35 2.88 -18.22 6.55
C ASN A 35 3.71 -17.37 7.52
N GLY A 36 3.13 -16.27 8.01
CA GLY A 36 3.85 -15.27 8.80
C GLY A 36 4.65 -14.24 7.98
N SER A 37 4.76 -14.38 6.64
CA SER A 37 5.47 -13.41 5.80
C SER A 37 4.73 -12.06 5.57
N GLY A 38 3.64 -11.81 6.31
CA GLY A 38 2.92 -10.53 6.26
C GLY A 38 1.90 -10.36 5.13
N LYS A 39 1.57 -11.39 4.35
CA LYS A 39 0.55 -11.29 3.27
C LYS A 39 -0.79 -10.76 3.78
N THR A 40 -1.33 -11.38 4.83
CA THR A 40 -2.59 -10.94 5.45
C THR A 40 -2.45 -9.55 6.07
N THR A 41 -1.32 -9.27 6.70
CA THR A 41 -1.00 -7.94 7.25
C THR A 41 -1.02 -6.86 6.18
N LEU A 42 -0.47 -7.14 5.00
CA LEU A 42 -0.51 -6.21 3.87
C LEU A 42 -1.93 -5.98 3.36
N SER A 43 -2.81 -7.00 3.38
CA SER A 43 -4.24 -6.81 3.07
C SER A 43 -4.91 -5.81 4.02
N LYS A 44 -4.61 -5.88 5.32
CA LYS A 44 -5.18 -4.98 6.34
C LYS A 44 -4.79 -3.51 6.14
N LEU A 45 -3.66 -3.24 5.48
CA LEU A 45 -3.30 -1.89 5.06
C LEU A 45 -4.34 -1.34 4.09
N PHE A 46 -4.78 -2.16 3.12
CA PHE A 46 -5.78 -1.74 2.15
C PHE A 46 -7.18 -1.59 2.78
N ASP A 47 -7.50 -2.42 3.78
CA ASP A 47 -8.76 -2.28 4.52
C ASP A 47 -8.87 -0.93 5.24
N SER A 48 -7.73 -0.38 5.70
CA SER A 48 -7.69 0.91 6.39
C SER A 48 -8.17 2.08 5.54
N PHE A 49 -8.11 1.97 4.21
CA PHE A 49 -8.62 3.00 3.30
C PHE A 49 -10.15 3.12 3.33
N ASN A 50 -10.84 1.98 3.47
CA ASN A 50 -12.31 1.98 3.46
C ASN A 50 -12.89 2.52 4.78
N ILE A 51 -12.15 2.37 5.87
CA ILE A 51 -12.62 2.66 7.24
C ILE A 51 -12.08 4.02 7.73
N GLY A 52 -11.10 4.62 7.03
CA GLY A 52 -10.46 5.88 7.44
C GLY A 52 -9.43 5.71 8.56
N GLY A 53 -8.95 4.48 8.76
CA GLY A 53 -8.01 4.12 9.83
C GLY A 53 -7.92 2.61 10.03
N ASN A 54 -6.96 2.17 10.83
CA ASN A 54 -6.83 0.78 11.24
C ASN A 54 -6.82 0.67 12.77
N ASN A 55 -7.90 0.15 13.36
CA ASN A 55 -8.01 -0.02 14.82
C ASN A 55 -6.97 -0.99 15.40
N GLU A 56 -6.42 -1.89 14.59
CA GLU A 56 -5.40 -2.86 15.01
C GLU A 56 -4.00 -2.25 15.01
N TYR A 57 -3.77 -1.20 14.20
CA TYR A 57 -2.48 -0.53 14.05
C TYR A 57 -2.65 0.98 14.26
N SER A 58 -2.78 1.39 15.52
CA SER A 58 -3.02 2.78 15.91
C SER A 58 -1.87 3.73 15.54
N GLU A 59 -0.65 3.22 15.42
CA GLU A 59 0.55 3.99 15.07
C GLU A 59 0.94 3.84 13.59
N LEU A 60 0.04 3.29 12.77
CA LEU A 60 0.28 3.06 11.35
C LEU A 60 0.54 4.37 10.60
N GLU A 61 1.70 4.48 9.97
CA GLU A 61 1.98 5.51 8.98
C GLU A 61 2.14 4.88 7.60
N TYR A 62 1.59 5.52 6.58
CA TYR A 62 1.78 5.12 5.19
C TYR A 62 1.86 6.32 4.26
N GLU A 63 2.53 6.13 3.12
CA GLU A 63 2.54 7.10 2.03
C GLU A 63 2.33 6.36 0.71
N PHE A 64 1.39 6.84 -0.10
CA PHE A 64 1.09 6.28 -1.41
C PHE A 64 1.32 7.32 -2.51
N GLU A 65 1.80 6.85 -3.65
CA GLU A 65 1.75 7.58 -4.91
C GLU A 65 0.47 7.18 -5.65
N TYR A 66 -0.29 8.17 -6.11
CA TYR A 66 -1.46 7.95 -6.93
C TYR A 66 -1.13 8.25 -8.40
N ALA A 67 -1.71 7.48 -9.31
CA ALA A 67 -1.64 7.83 -10.73
C ALA A 67 -2.54 9.04 -10.98
N GLU A 68 -2.01 10.05 -11.67
CA GLU A 68 -2.78 11.20 -12.18
C GLU A 68 -3.95 10.69 -13.03
N GLU A 69 -5.15 11.16 -12.71
CA GLU A 69 -6.32 10.88 -13.53
C GLU A 69 -6.21 11.76 -14.77
N SER A 70 -5.87 11.18 -15.93
CA SER A 70 -5.93 11.92 -17.19
C SER A 70 -7.35 12.45 -17.35
N ALA A 71 -7.51 13.76 -17.18
CA ALA A 71 -8.76 14.46 -17.44
C ALA A 71 -9.28 13.97 -18.78
N ARG A 72 -10.46 13.33 -18.76
CA ARG A 72 -11.18 13.01 -19.98
C ARG A 72 -11.49 14.34 -20.66
N ASN A 73 -10.64 14.75 -21.59
CA ASN A 73 -10.96 15.76 -22.58
C ASN A 73 -12.26 15.30 -23.25
N THR A 74 -13.37 15.90 -22.82
CA THR A 74 -14.64 15.76 -23.51
C THR A 74 -14.65 16.91 -24.50
N VAL A 75 -14.47 16.56 -25.77
CA VAL A 75 -14.69 17.45 -26.92
C VAL A 75 -16.17 17.73 -27.06
#